data_AF-A0A537QD99-F1
#
_entry.id   AF-A0A537QD99-F1
#
_cell.length_a   1.000
_cell.length_b   1.000
_cell.length_c   1.000
_cell.angle_alpha   90.00
_cell.angle_beta   90.00
_cell.angle_gamma   90.00
#
_symmetry.space_group_name_H-M   'P 1'
#
loop_
_entity.id
_entity.type
_entity.pdbx_description
1 polymer ?
#
loop_
_entity_poly.entity_id
_entity_poly.type
_entity_poly.pdbx_seq_one_letter_code
_entity_poly.pdbx_strand_id
1 'polypeptide(L)'
;MAQKGRGIFMVYVDIDAQHVQEFNEWYNKEHLPELLSVPGILSAARYEAVKGGPKYLACYELESVAVMQTPAFTSRPRTPWGQKVSPSVIGKNLTRIVGEQIYPDGVEMPDRGMAPVLQIGRMSVPAEVDAEWNAWYSGEYVPGYRKVPGVIYARRYRVLEGTSGYSTVYEFASTAVPESPEWKEQQEHSSPNSPRMRQAMTHAPGSAGVYVRVNS
;
A
#
# COMPACT_ATOMS: atom_id res chain seq x y z
N MET A 1 -0.61 -0.74 20.49
CA MET A 1 0.39 -0.51 19.43
C MET A 1 -0.29 -0.76 18.09
N ALA A 2 0.16 -0.14 17.00
CA ALA A 2 -0.46 -0.38 15.70
C ALA A 2 -0.18 -1.83 15.23
N GLN A 3 -1.23 -2.51 14.76
CA GLN A 3 -1.25 -3.92 14.41
C GLN A 3 -1.35 -4.15 12.91
N LYS A 4 -0.75 -5.25 12.45
CA LYS A 4 -0.80 -5.74 11.07
C LYS A 4 -1.87 -6.79 10.92
N GLY A 5 -2.47 -6.86 9.73
CA GLY A 5 -3.46 -7.88 9.40
C GLY A 5 -3.18 -8.60 8.08
N ARG A 6 -4.08 -9.51 7.71
CA ARG A 6 -3.99 -10.27 6.44
C ARG A 6 -4.57 -9.50 5.26
N GLY A 7 -5.41 -8.50 5.51
CA GLY A 7 -5.93 -7.61 4.49
C GLY A 7 -5.25 -6.24 4.52
N ILE A 8 -5.17 -5.59 3.37
CA ILE A 8 -4.79 -4.19 3.25
C ILE A 8 -5.85 -3.44 2.45
N PHE A 9 -6.20 -2.24 2.91
CA PHE A 9 -7.02 -1.31 2.14
C PHE A 9 -6.22 -0.02 1.94
N MET A 10 -6.05 0.37 0.68
CA MET A 10 -5.27 1.54 0.29
C MET A 10 -6.10 2.48 -0.57
N VAL A 11 -6.06 3.76 -0.25
CA VAL A 11 -6.72 4.83 -1.01
C VAL A 11 -5.66 5.80 -1.47
N TYR A 12 -5.52 5.94 -2.78
CA TYR A 12 -4.61 6.87 -3.44
C TYR A 12 -5.40 8.01 -4.06
N VAL A 13 -4.95 9.25 -3.92
CA VAL A 13 -5.63 10.41 -4.51
C VAL A 13 -4.67 11.59 -4.70
N ASP A 14 -4.90 12.36 -5.76
CA ASP A 14 -4.36 13.71 -5.93
C ASP A 14 -5.41 14.75 -5.52
N ILE A 15 -5.01 15.76 -4.78
CA ILE A 15 -5.88 16.84 -4.30
C ILE A 15 -5.32 18.17 -4.78
N ASP A 16 -6.16 18.99 -5.41
CA ASP A 16 -5.76 20.33 -5.85
C ASP A 16 -5.33 21.18 -4.65
N ALA A 17 -4.29 22.01 -4.81
CA ALA A 17 -3.67 22.76 -3.72
C ALA A 17 -4.67 23.57 -2.88
N GLN A 18 -5.70 24.14 -3.50
CA GLN A 18 -6.76 24.89 -2.81
C GLN A 18 -7.58 24.07 -1.81
N HIS A 19 -7.64 22.74 -1.96
CA HIS A 19 -8.42 21.85 -1.11
C HIS A 19 -7.55 21.05 -0.12
N VAL A 20 -6.22 21.10 -0.24
CA VAL A 20 -5.30 20.25 0.54
C VAL A 20 -5.46 20.44 2.04
N GLN A 21 -5.55 21.69 2.52
CA GLN A 21 -5.68 21.96 3.95
C GLN A 21 -6.97 21.34 4.50
N GLU A 22 -8.11 21.66 3.88
CA GLU A 22 -9.42 21.18 4.34
C GLU A 22 -9.52 19.66 4.25
N PHE A 23 -9.02 19.07 3.15
CA PHE A 23 -8.91 17.62 2.99
C PHE A 23 -8.14 16.97 4.13
N ASN A 24 -6.97 17.50 4.48
CA ASN A 24 -6.12 16.95 5.53
C ASN A 24 -6.77 17.08 6.91
N GLU A 25 -7.40 18.22 7.20
CA GLU A 25 -8.11 18.44 8.46
C GLU A 25 -9.28 17.48 8.64
N TRP A 26 -10.11 17.33 7.61
CA TRP A 26 -11.22 16.37 7.62
C TRP A 26 -10.72 14.94 7.82
N TYR A 27 -9.65 14.56 7.11
CA TYR A 27 -9.11 13.21 7.21
C TYR A 27 -8.62 12.89 8.63
N ASN A 28 -7.91 13.83 9.28
CA ASN A 28 -7.33 13.59 10.59
C ASN A 28 -8.37 13.69 11.72
N LYS A 29 -9.26 14.67 11.66
CA LYS A 29 -10.22 14.95 12.75
C LYS A 29 -11.44 14.04 12.72
N GLU A 30 -11.82 13.52 11.54
CA GLU A 30 -13.10 12.84 11.37
C GLU A 30 -12.94 11.49 10.68
N HIS A 31 -12.39 11.45 9.47
CA HIS A 31 -12.43 10.24 8.65
C HIS A 31 -11.54 9.10 9.20
N LEU A 32 -10.30 9.42 9.61
CA LEU A 32 -9.37 8.41 10.12
C LEU A 32 -9.86 7.82 11.46
N PRO A 33 -10.31 8.60 12.45
CA PRO A 33 -10.94 8.06 13.65
C PRO A 33 -12.20 7.23 13.37
N GLU A 34 -13.06 7.67 12.45
CA GLU A 34 -14.26 6.93 12.04
C GLU A 34 -13.88 5.54 11.50
N LEU A 35 -12.92 5.47 10.58
CA LEU A 35 -12.46 4.20 10.01
C LEU A 35 -11.78 3.31 11.05
N LEU A 36 -10.99 3.87 11.96
CA LEU A 36 -10.38 3.12 13.06
C LEU A 36 -11.40 2.60 14.08
N SER A 37 -12.62 3.14 14.12
CA SER A 37 -13.70 2.63 14.97
C SER A 37 -14.41 1.40 14.39
N VAL A 38 -14.15 1.06 13.11
CA VAL A 38 -14.78 -0.08 12.44
C VAL A 38 -14.12 -1.39 12.93
N PRO A 39 -14.90 -2.35 13.46
CA PRO A 39 -14.36 -3.65 13.84
C PRO A 39 -13.63 -4.33 12.68
N GLY A 40 -12.41 -4.79 12.93
CA GLY A 40 -11.54 -5.43 11.94
C GLY A 40 -10.63 -4.47 11.17
N ILE A 41 -10.77 -3.16 11.29
CA ILE A 41 -9.72 -2.19 10.90
C ILE A 41 -8.74 -2.08 12.06
N LEU A 42 -7.53 -2.60 11.87
CA LEU A 42 -6.56 -2.79 12.95
C LEU A 42 -5.70 -1.55 13.17
N SER A 43 -5.30 -0.89 12.09
CA SER A 43 -4.42 0.27 12.11
C SER A 43 -4.51 1.04 10.82
N ALA A 44 -4.14 2.31 10.88
CA ALA A 44 -4.13 3.18 9.72
C ALA A 44 -3.01 4.20 9.80
N ALA A 45 -2.51 4.62 8.65
CA ALA A 45 -1.61 5.76 8.54
C ALA A 45 -1.80 6.45 7.20
N ARG A 46 -1.51 7.75 7.21
CA ARG A 46 -1.52 8.61 6.03
C ARG A 46 -0.09 8.86 5.58
N TYR A 47 0.09 8.98 4.28
CA TYR A 47 1.38 9.18 3.64
C TYR A 47 1.28 10.12 2.46
N GLU A 48 2.41 10.72 2.12
CA GLU A 48 2.59 11.54 0.93
C GLU A 48 3.68 10.97 0.03
N ALA A 49 3.41 10.93 -1.27
CA ALA A 49 4.39 10.54 -2.26
C ALA A 49 5.54 11.56 -2.32
N VAL A 50 6.76 11.04 -2.36
CA VAL A 50 8.00 11.76 -2.72
C VAL A 50 8.55 11.29 -4.06
N LYS A 51 8.05 10.16 -4.58
CA LYS A 51 8.32 9.60 -5.91
C LYS A 51 7.10 8.83 -6.40
N GLY A 52 6.80 8.89 -7.69
CA GLY A 52 5.59 8.29 -8.25
C GLY A 52 4.33 9.02 -7.78
N GLY A 53 3.21 8.32 -7.73
CA GLY A 53 1.93 8.90 -7.29
C GLY A 53 0.77 7.91 -7.39
N PRO A 54 -0.48 8.32 -7.08
CA PRO A 54 -0.93 9.65 -6.66
C PRO A 54 -0.29 10.21 -5.37
N LYS A 55 -0.37 11.53 -5.16
CA LYS A 55 0.33 12.28 -4.09
C LYS A 55 -0.06 11.85 -2.68
N TYR A 56 -1.32 11.57 -2.39
CA TYR A 56 -1.75 11.16 -1.06
C TYR A 56 -2.12 9.68 -1.03
N LEU A 57 -1.73 9.02 0.06
CA LEU A 57 -2.06 7.63 0.37
C LEU A 57 -2.63 7.55 1.79
N ALA A 58 -3.78 6.90 1.95
CA ALA A 58 -4.20 6.35 3.23
C ALA A 58 -4.11 4.82 3.16
N CYS A 59 -3.43 4.22 4.13
CA CYS A 59 -3.19 2.79 4.21
C CYS A 59 -3.80 2.25 5.51
N TYR A 60 -4.67 1.26 5.38
CA TYR A 60 -5.37 0.59 6.48
C TYR A 60 -4.98 -0.89 6.52
N GLU A 61 -4.60 -1.36 7.69
CA GLU A 61 -4.44 -2.79 7.99
C GLU A 61 -5.80 -3.36 8.38
N LEU A 62 -6.19 -4.45 7.74
CA LEU A 62 -7.45 -5.15 8.00
C LEU A 62 -7.15 -6.54 8.55
N GLU A 63 -7.92 -6.98 9.53
CA GLU A 63 -7.88 -8.38 9.99
C GLU A 63 -7.98 -9.35 8.81
N SER A 64 -8.95 -9.10 7.92
CA SER A 64 -9.08 -9.76 6.62
C SER A 64 -9.77 -8.83 5.62
N VAL A 65 -9.73 -9.18 4.33
CA VAL A 65 -10.45 -8.45 3.27
C VAL A 65 -11.97 -8.47 3.46
N ALA A 66 -12.51 -9.43 4.22
CA ALA A 66 -13.95 -9.54 4.49
C ALA A 66 -14.50 -8.34 5.27
N VAL A 67 -13.66 -7.62 6.02
CA VAL A 67 -14.03 -6.39 6.74
C VAL A 67 -14.71 -5.39 5.81
N MET A 68 -14.24 -5.28 4.56
CA MET A 68 -14.76 -4.35 3.55
C MET A 68 -16.22 -4.64 3.14
N GLN A 69 -16.71 -5.85 3.41
CA GLN A 69 -18.07 -6.29 3.08
C GLN A 69 -19.00 -6.29 4.29
N THR A 70 -18.48 -6.03 5.50
CA THR A 70 -19.30 -5.99 6.72
C THR A 70 -20.26 -4.81 6.69
N PRO A 71 -21.46 -4.92 7.31
CA PRO A 71 -22.36 -3.77 7.48
C PRO A 71 -21.69 -2.60 8.22
N ALA A 72 -20.82 -2.90 9.18
CA ALA A 72 -20.05 -1.88 9.90
C ALA A 72 -19.16 -1.04 8.97
N PHE A 73 -18.67 -1.63 7.87
CA PHE A 73 -17.91 -0.90 6.85
C PHE A 73 -18.83 -0.27 5.79
N THR A 74 -19.79 -1.03 5.24
CA THR A 74 -20.56 -0.64 4.06
C THR A 74 -21.69 0.33 4.36
N SER A 75 -22.23 0.31 5.57
CA SER A 75 -23.34 1.18 6.00
C SER A 75 -22.89 2.42 6.77
N ARG A 76 -21.59 2.75 6.75
CA ARG A 76 -21.10 3.97 7.43
C ARG A 76 -21.76 5.22 6.84
N PRO A 77 -22.34 6.09 7.68
CA PRO A 77 -22.92 7.33 7.20
C PRO A 77 -21.82 8.30 6.78
N ARG A 78 -22.01 8.99 5.66
CA ARG A 78 -21.11 10.07 5.27
C ARG A 78 -21.53 11.35 5.97
N THR A 79 -20.65 11.90 6.78
CA THR A 79 -20.88 13.17 7.49
C THR A 79 -21.11 14.34 6.51
N PRO A 80 -21.73 15.44 6.95
CA PRO A 80 -21.87 16.64 6.14
C PRO A 80 -20.55 17.23 5.63
N TRP A 81 -19.46 17.12 6.42
CA TRP A 81 -18.13 17.56 5.98
C TRP A 81 -17.57 16.62 4.92
N GLY A 82 -17.59 15.32 5.19
CA GLY A 82 -17.15 14.29 4.26
C GLY A 82 -17.88 14.34 2.93
N GLN A 83 -19.18 14.70 2.90
CA GLN A 83 -19.94 14.90 1.66
C GLN A 83 -19.33 15.94 0.72
N LYS A 84 -18.60 16.92 1.26
CA LYS A 84 -17.98 18.01 0.47
C LYS A 84 -16.52 17.75 0.13
N VAL A 85 -15.76 17.08 1.00
CA VAL A 85 -14.29 17.06 0.92
C VAL A 85 -13.67 15.67 0.76
N SER A 86 -14.46 14.60 0.67
CA SER A 86 -13.87 13.27 0.50
C SER A 86 -13.13 13.11 -0.84
N PRO A 87 -12.23 12.13 -0.96
CA PRO A 87 -11.53 11.82 -2.22
C PRO A 87 -12.48 11.63 -3.41
N SER A 88 -13.70 11.13 -3.20
CA SER A 88 -14.66 10.90 -4.29
C SER A 88 -15.30 12.18 -4.84
N VAL A 89 -15.06 13.34 -4.21
CA VAL A 89 -15.68 14.62 -4.58
C VAL A 89 -14.64 15.61 -5.07
N ILE A 90 -13.54 15.78 -4.32
CA ILE A 90 -12.48 16.76 -4.66
C ILE A 90 -11.22 16.11 -5.23
N GLY A 91 -11.19 14.77 -5.32
CA GLY A 91 -10.00 14.02 -5.70
C GLY A 91 -9.87 13.79 -7.20
N LYS A 92 -8.61 13.72 -7.64
CA LYS A 92 -8.19 13.28 -8.97
C LYS A 92 -7.38 12.00 -8.85
N ASN A 93 -7.32 11.20 -9.92
CA ASN A 93 -6.60 9.93 -9.96
C ASN A 93 -6.94 8.99 -8.79
N LEU A 94 -8.18 9.06 -8.28
CA LEU A 94 -8.63 8.26 -7.14
C LEU A 94 -8.54 6.78 -7.48
N THR A 95 -7.72 6.06 -6.72
CA THR A 95 -7.58 4.60 -6.82
C THR A 95 -7.80 3.98 -5.45
N ARG A 96 -8.63 2.95 -5.39
CA ARG A 96 -8.83 2.12 -4.20
C ARG A 96 -8.28 0.73 -4.47
N ILE A 97 -7.55 0.18 -3.51
CA ILE A 97 -7.04 -1.19 -3.55
C ILE A 97 -7.46 -1.91 -2.28
N VAL A 98 -8.12 -3.06 -2.42
CA VAL A 98 -8.27 -4.06 -1.36
C VAL A 98 -7.43 -5.26 -1.74
N GLY A 99 -6.46 -5.60 -0.89
CA GLY A 99 -5.51 -6.68 -1.14
C GLY A 99 -5.53 -7.72 -0.03
N GLU A 100 -5.47 -9.00 -0.42
CA GLU A 100 -5.24 -10.12 0.49
C GLU A 100 -3.76 -10.51 0.44
N GLN A 101 -3.15 -10.68 1.61
CA GLN A 101 -1.74 -11.05 1.71
C GLN A 101 -1.50 -12.45 1.12
N ILE A 102 -0.52 -12.54 0.22
CA ILE A 102 -0.06 -13.80 -0.39
C ILE A 102 1.41 -14.12 -0.07
N TYR A 103 2.16 -13.15 0.48
CA TYR A 103 3.49 -13.37 1.00
C TYR A 103 3.79 -12.40 2.17
N PRO A 104 4.28 -12.91 3.31
CA PRO A 104 4.49 -14.33 3.62
C PRO A 104 3.16 -15.06 3.89
N ASP A 105 3.19 -16.37 4.13
CA ASP A 105 2.01 -17.16 4.49
C ASP A 105 1.66 -16.97 5.98
N GLY A 106 1.21 -15.75 6.33
CA GLY A 106 0.84 -15.39 7.70
C GLY A 106 1.30 -14.00 8.12
N VAL A 107 0.76 -13.49 9.23
CA VAL A 107 1.14 -12.18 9.77
C VAL A 107 2.33 -12.35 10.71
N GLU A 108 3.54 -12.21 10.16
CA GLU A 108 4.77 -12.10 10.94
C GLU A 108 4.90 -10.68 11.52
N MET A 109 5.54 -10.54 12.69
CA MET A 109 5.77 -9.25 13.37
C MET A 109 4.52 -8.36 13.46
N PRO A 110 3.41 -8.83 14.06
CA PRO A 110 2.12 -8.16 14.01
C PRO A 110 2.12 -6.77 14.65
N ASP A 111 2.99 -6.50 15.63
CA ASP A 111 3.01 -5.23 16.38
C ASP A 111 4.04 -4.22 15.88
N ARG A 112 4.63 -4.41 14.68
CA ARG A 112 5.68 -3.52 14.14
C ARG A 112 5.19 -2.11 13.73
N GLY A 113 3.90 -1.84 13.88
CA GLY A 113 3.30 -0.54 13.61
C GLY A 113 3.26 -0.12 12.14
N MET A 114 3.05 1.17 11.88
CA MET A 114 3.01 1.75 10.53
C MET A 114 4.36 2.38 10.20
N ALA A 115 5.02 1.92 9.13
CA ALA A 115 6.38 2.31 8.80
C ALA A 115 6.53 3.82 8.52
N PRO A 116 7.72 4.42 8.76
CA PRO A 116 8.00 5.81 8.38
C PRO A 116 7.92 6.04 6.87
N VAL A 117 8.36 5.07 6.07
CA VAL A 117 8.38 5.16 4.61
C VAL A 117 7.86 3.85 4.02
N LEU A 118 7.08 3.96 2.95
CA LEU A 118 6.62 2.84 2.15
C LEU A 118 7.12 2.99 0.71
N GLN A 119 7.59 1.91 0.10
CA GLN A 119 7.60 1.80 -1.36
C GLN A 119 6.56 0.79 -1.79
N ILE A 120 5.68 1.21 -2.69
CA ILE A 120 4.56 0.38 -3.14
C ILE A 120 4.64 0.16 -4.64
N GLY A 121 4.85 -1.11 -5.00
CA GLY A 121 4.63 -1.59 -6.36
C GLY A 121 3.16 -1.95 -6.56
N ARG A 122 2.55 -1.46 -7.64
CA ARG A 122 1.25 -1.89 -8.16
C ARG A 122 1.50 -2.40 -9.57
N MET A 123 1.23 -3.68 -9.81
CA MET A 123 1.55 -4.32 -11.09
C MET A 123 0.59 -5.45 -11.45
N SER A 124 0.55 -5.75 -12.74
CA SER A 124 -0.12 -6.90 -13.32
C SER A 124 0.88 -7.68 -14.19
N VAL A 125 0.63 -8.96 -14.37
CA VAL A 125 1.37 -9.84 -15.29
C VAL A 125 0.37 -10.59 -16.19
N PRO A 126 0.76 -10.99 -17.40
CA PRO A 126 -0.06 -11.86 -18.24
C PRO A 126 -0.41 -13.18 -17.54
N ALA A 127 -1.58 -13.73 -17.83
CA ALA A 127 -2.08 -14.95 -17.17
C ALA A 127 -1.15 -16.16 -17.40
N GLU A 128 -0.48 -16.20 -18.54
CA GLU A 128 0.41 -17.30 -18.97
C GLU A 128 1.65 -17.41 -18.09
N VAL A 129 2.08 -16.31 -17.47
CA VAL A 129 3.27 -16.24 -16.61
C VAL A 129 2.93 -16.01 -15.13
N ASP A 130 1.65 -15.91 -14.77
CA ASP A 130 1.23 -15.52 -13.42
C ASP A 130 1.78 -16.45 -12.33
N ALA A 131 1.65 -17.77 -12.53
CA ALA A 131 2.09 -18.75 -11.54
C ALA A 131 3.62 -18.74 -11.38
N GLU A 132 4.35 -18.71 -12.50
CA GLU A 132 5.81 -18.66 -12.51
C GLU A 132 6.33 -17.37 -11.87
N TRP A 133 5.73 -16.23 -12.24
CA TRP A 133 6.10 -14.93 -11.70
C TRP A 133 5.84 -14.87 -10.20
N ASN A 134 4.73 -15.43 -9.71
CA ASN A 134 4.46 -15.48 -8.28
C ASN A 134 5.44 -16.36 -7.51
N ALA A 135 5.85 -17.50 -8.08
CA ALA A 135 6.86 -18.38 -7.48
C ALA A 135 8.20 -17.64 -7.35
N TRP A 136 8.67 -16.97 -8.40
CA TRP A 136 9.88 -16.17 -8.36
C TRP A 136 9.77 -14.97 -7.39
N TYR A 137 8.68 -14.21 -7.47
CA TYR A 137 8.57 -12.95 -6.72
C TYR A 137 8.43 -13.20 -5.20
N SER A 138 7.70 -14.25 -4.80
CA SER A 138 7.59 -14.66 -3.39
C SER A 138 8.78 -15.51 -2.89
N GLY A 139 9.41 -16.30 -3.76
CA GLY A 139 10.45 -17.26 -3.38
C GLY A 139 11.87 -16.69 -3.42
N GLU A 140 12.13 -15.72 -4.30
CA GLU A 140 13.48 -15.21 -4.57
C GLU A 140 13.54 -13.68 -4.42
N TYR A 141 12.62 -12.96 -5.07
CA TYR A 141 12.71 -11.50 -5.20
C TYR A 141 12.48 -10.75 -3.88
N VAL A 142 11.29 -10.85 -3.29
CA VAL A 142 10.96 -10.17 -2.01
C VAL A 142 11.78 -10.69 -0.83
N PRO A 143 12.02 -12.01 -0.68
CA PRO A 143 12.89 -12.51 0.39
C PRO A 143 14.29 -11.90 0.37
N GLY A 144 14.87 -11.67 -0.81
CA GLY A 144 16.15 -10.98 -0.93
C GLY A 144 16.09 -9.52 -0.47
N TYR A 145 15.04 -8.78 -0.86
CA TYR A 145 14.86 -7.40 -0.39
C TYR A 145 14.69 -7.27 1.12
N ARG A 146 14.08 -8.25 1.80
CA ARG A 146 13.97 -8.22 3.27
C ARG A 146 15.33 -8.26 3.99
N LYS A 147 16.41 -8.63 3.29
CA LYS A 147 17.77 -8.66 3.84
C LYS A 147 18.52 -7.34 3.65
N VAL A 148 17.99 -6.41 2.86
CA VAL A 148 18.64 -5.12 2.58
C VAL A 148 18.61 -4.24 3.84
N PRO A 149 19.75 -3.66 4.27
CA PRO A 149 19.79 -2.77 5.43
C PRO A 149 18.79 -1.62 5.34
N GLY A 150 18.06 -1.37 6.43
CA GLY A 150 17.03 -0.33 6.50
C GLY A 150 15.65 -0.75 5.98
N VAL A 151 15.52 -1.94 5.38
CA VAL A 151 14.21 -2.56 5.14
C VAL A 151 13.67 -3.09 6.47
N ILE A 152 12.54 -2.52 6.90
CA ILE A 152 11.82 -2.98 8.09
C ILE A 152 11.10 -4.29 7.77
N TYR A 153 10.37 -4.31 6.65
CA TYR A 153 9.64 -5.49 6.20
C TYR A 153 9.20 -5.39 4.75
N ALA A 154 8.67 -6.48 4.20
CA ALA A 154 8.06 -6.47 2.87
C ALA A 154 6.94 -7.51 2.76
N ARG A 155 5.78 -7.13 2.22
CA ARG A 155 4.62 -8.02 2.00
C ARG A 155 4.12 -7.92 0.57
N ARG A 156 3.55 -9.01 0.07
CA ARG A 156 2.83 -9.06 -1.21
C ARG A 156 1.37 -9.34 -0.99
N TYR A 157 0.55 -8.75 -1.83
CA TYR A 157 -0.89 -8.86 -1.82
C TYR A 157 -1.40 -9.18 -3.21
N ARG A 158 -2.36 -10.10 -3.29
CA ARG A 158 -3.25 -10.22 -4.44
C ARG A 158 -4.35 -9.19 -4.28
N VAL A 159 -4.59 -8.40 -5.32
CA VAL A 159 -5.60 -7.35 -5.32
C VAL A 159 -6.94 -7.96 -5.72
N LEU A 160 -7.95 -7.79 -4.87
CA LEU A 160 -9.31 -8.30 -5.08
C LEU A 160 -10.26 -7.19 -5.56
N GLU A 161 -9.99 -5.94 -5.17
CA GLU A 161 -10.65 -4.73 -5.68
C GLU A 161 -9.55 -3.75 -6.05
N GLY A 162 -9.53 -3.26 -7.29
CA GLY A 162 -8.52 -2.31 -7.78
C GLY A 162 -8.21 -2.51 -9.26
N THR A 163 -7.16 -1.83 -9.74
CA THR A 163 -6.78 -1.78 -11.17
C THR A 163 -5.49 -2.53 -11.51
N SER A 164 -4.81 -3.10 -10.52
CA SER A 164 -3.62 -3.95 -10.68
C SER A 164 -3.90 -5.34 -10.14
N GLY A 165 -3.23 -6.39 -10.64
CA GLY A 165 -3.39 -7.74 -10.13
C GLY A 165 -2.73 -7.97 -8.76
N TYR A 166 -1.63 -7.27 -8.51
CA TYR A 166 -0.82 -7.42 -7.31
C TYR A 166 -0.38 -6.07 -6.73
N SER A 167 -0.12 -6.06 -5.43
CA SER A 167 0.62 -4.98 -4.77
C SER A 167 1.72 -5.54 -3.88
N THR A 168 2.90 -4.93 -3.92
CA THR A 168 4.02 -5.24 -3.04
C THR A 168 4.31 -4.01 -2.22
N VAL A 169 4.27 -4.14 -0.91
CA VAL A 169 4.52 -3.06 0.05
C VAL A 169 5.83 -3.34 0.75
N TYR A 170 6.83 -2.52 0.50
CA TYR A 170 8.07 -2.48 1.25
C TYR A 170 7.98 -1.41 2.33
N GLU A 171 8.31 -1.78 3.56
CA GLU A 171 8.32 -0.93 4.76
C GLU A 171 9.77 -0.54 5.04
N PHE A 172 10.10 0.75 5.09
CA PHE A 172 11.47 1.26 5.23
C PHE A 172 11.65 2.18 6.41
N ALA A 173 12.86 2.20 6.95
CA ALA A 173 13.27 3.12 8.00
C ALA A 173 13.41 4.58 7.52
N SER A 174 13.77 4.79 6.24
CA SER A 174 13.94 6.13 5.66
C SER A 174 13.81 6.10 4.13
N THR A 175 13.72 7.29 3.52
CA THR A 175 13.70 7.48 2.06
C THR A 175 15.02 7.17 1.37
N ALA A 176 16.11 7.01 2.14
CA ALA A 176 17.42 6.67 1.58
C ALA A 176 17.53 5.19 1.18
N VAL A 177 16.76 4.30 1.83
CA VAL A 177 16.80 2.85 1.58
C VAL A 177 16.54 2.49 0.11
N PRO A 178 15.46 2.93 -0.56
CA PRO A 178 15.21 2.58 -1.96
C PRO A 178 16.20 3.21 -2.96
N GLU A 179 17.05 4.12 -2.51
CA GLU A 179 18.09 4.76 -3.32
C GLU A 179 19.50 4.22 -3.02
N SER A 180 19.62 3.34 -2.01
CA SER A 180 20.89 2.77 -1.55
C SER A 180 21.54 1.84 -2.59
N PRO A 181 22.88 1.68 -2.56
CA PRO A 181 23.58 0.71 -3.38
C PRO A 181 23.10 -0.73 -3.14
N GLU A 182 22.85 -1.13 -1.90
CA GLU A 182 22.41 -2.48 -1.53
C GLU A 182 21.02 -2.80 -2.09
N TRP A 183 20.12 -1.81 -2.10
CA TRP A 183 18.82 -1.95 -2.73
C TRP A 183 18.92 -2.13 -4.25
N LYS A 184 19.78 -1.36 -4.91
CA LYS A 184 20.04 -1.44 -6.36
C LYS A 184 20.70 -2.76 -6.74
N GLU A 185 21.67 -3.19 -5.95
CA GLU A 185 22.35 -4.48 -6.10
C GLU A 185 21.35 -5.64 -6.02
N GLN A 186 20.48 -5.65 -5.01
CA GLN A 186 19.40 -6.64 -4.91
C GLN A 186 18.43 -6.57 -6.10
N GLN A 187 18.14 -5.37 -6.60
CA GLN A 187 17.26 -5.17 -7.75
C GLN A 187 17.84 -5.75 -9.05
N GLU A 188 19.15 -5.64 -9.26
CA GLU A 188 19.86 -6.07 -10.46
C GLU A 188 20.24 -7.56 -10.41
N HIS A 189 20.63 -8.05 -9.23
CA HIS A 189 21.23 -9.38 -9.05
C HIS A 189 20.39 -10.35 -8.21
N SER A 190 19.10 -10.06 -8.00
CA SER A 190 18.19 -10.90 -7.21
C SER A 190 18.11 -12.37 -7.66
N SER A 191 18.14 -12.64 -8.97
CA SER A 191 18.01 -13.99 -9.56
C SER A 191 18.32 -13.97 -11.06
N PRO A 192 18.83 -15.08 -11.64
CA PRO A 192 18.95 -15.22 -13.10
C PRO A 192 17.63 -15.02 -13.85
N ASN A 193 16.50 -15.28 -13.21
CA ASN A 193 15.17 -15.10 -13.80
C ASN A 193 14.68 -13.65 -13.79
N SER A 194 15.32 -12.78 -12.99
CA SER A 194 14.85 -11.41 -12.74
C SER A 194 14.68 -10.56 -14.00
N PRO A 195 15.57 -10.58 -15.01
CA PRO A 195 15.37 -9.79 -16.23
C PRO A 195 14.05 -10.12 -16.95
N ARG A 196 13.79 -11.41 -17.19
CA ARG A 196 12.57 -11.88 -17.86
C ARG A 196 11.32 -11.62 -17.03
N MET A 197 11.37 -11.93 -15.73
CA MET A 197 10.23 -11.74 -14.83
C MET A 197 9.84 -10.27 -14.66
N ARG A 198 10.82 -9.37 -14.61
CA ARG A 198 10.57 -7.93 -14.56
C ARG A 198 10.01 -7.39 -15.86
N GLN A 199 10.47 -7.90 -17.01
CA GLN A 199 9.93 -7.51 -18.32
C GLN A 199 8.47 -7.91 -18.50
N ALA A 200 8.03 -8.99 -17.86
CA ALA A 200 6.64 -9.43 -17.91
C ALA A 200 5.66 -8.56 -17.08
N MET A 201 6.18 -7.71 -16.20
CA MET A 201 5.36 -6.86 -15.33
C MET A 201 4.92 -5.58 -16.02
N THR A 202 3.63 -5.28 -15.95
CA THR A 202 3.12 -3.94 -16.26
C THR A 202 2.82 -3.19 -14.97
N HIS A 203 3.45 -2.04 -14.77
CA HIS A 203 3.20 -1.18 -13.62
C HIS A 203 1.97 -0.28 -13.85
N ALA A 204 1.16 -0.11 -12.81
CA ALA A 204 0.09 0.89 -12.82
C ALA A 204 0.68 2.31 -12.89
N PRO A 205 -0.05 3.31 -13.42
CA PRO A 205 0.41 4.70 -13.46
C PRO A 205 0.88 5.21 -12.08
N GLY A 206 2.06 5.83 -12.04
CA GLY A 206 2.68 6.32 -10.80
C GLY A 206 3.30 5.25 -9.91
N SER A 207 3.37 3.99 -10.34
CA SER A 207 4.08 2.91 -9.66
C SER A 207 5.51 2.69 -10.23
N ALA A 208 6.51 2.32 -9.43
CA ALA A 208 6.47 2.23 -7.97
C ALA A 208 6.45 3.62 -7.33
N GLY A 209 5.60 3.80 -6.32
CA GLY A 209 5.55 5.02 -5.53
C GLY A 209 6.35 4.88 -4.25
N VAL A 210 7.02 5.95 -3.82
CA VAL A 210 7.67 6.05 -2.49
C VAL A 210 6.95 7.10 -1.69
N TYR A 211 6.51 6.72 -0.48
CA TYR A 211 5.59 7.49 0.35
C TYR A 211 6.16 7.68 1.74
N VAL A 212 6.14 8.91 2.25
CA VAL A 212 6.57 9.26 3.61
C VAL A 212 5.35 9.47 4.49
N ARG A 213 5.36 8.88 5.69
CA ARG A 213 4.26 8.99 6.64
C ARG A 213 4.09 10.44 7.07
N VAL A 214 2.88 10.95 7.00
CA VAL A 214 2.56 12.28 7.54
C VAL A 214 2.17 12.17 9.00
N ASN A 215 2.60 13.14 9.81
CA ASN A 215 2.15 13.23 11.18
C ASN A 215 0.66 13.59 11.15
N SER A 216 -0.17 12.67 11.63
CA SER A 216 -1.63 12.79 11.67
C SER A 216 -2.07 13.37 13.01
#